data_AF-A0AAV5IS41-F1
#
_entry.id   AF-A0AAV5IS41-F1
#
_cell.length_a   1.000
_cell.length_b   1.000
_cell.length_c   1.000
_cell.angle_alpha   90.00
_cell.angle_beta   90.00
_cell.angle_gamma   90.00
#
_symmetry.space_group_name_H-M   'P 1'
#
loop_
_entity.id
_entity.type
_entity.pdbx_description
1 polymer ?
#
loop_
_entity_poly.entity_id
_entity_poly.type
_entity_poly.pdbx_seq_one_letter_code
_entity_poly.pdbx_strand_id
1 'polypeptide(L)'
;MEKYRNKLHLWQVFLHNPSEWWDNRKNKRSPQQPDFKHKDTGESLWLSPNDPPWVKRQLELLDSRMGEGLGKQVRSHSRVSTWVYDE
;
A
#
# COMPACT_ATOMS: atom_id res chain seq x y z
N MET A 1 0.15 -7.16 20.95
CA MET A 1 0.58 -5.74 21.09
C MET A 1 1.83 -5.42 20.28
N GLU A 2 2.89 -6.23 20.35
CA GLU A 2 4.15 -5.98 19.63
C GLU A 2 4.01 -6.00 18.10
N LYS A 3 3.26 -6.95 17.53
CA LYS A 3 2.96 -6.98 16.08
C LYS A 3 2.34 -5.69 15.56
N TYR A 4 1.47 -5.05 16.36
CA TYR A 4 0.84 -3.78 15.98
C TYR A 4 1.84 -2.62 16.02
N ARG A 5 2.71 -2.56 17.04
CA ARG A 5 3.78 -1.55 17.12
C ARG A 5 4.77 -1.68 15.96
N ASN A 6 5.18 -2.90 15.63
CA ASN A 6 6.07 -3.15 14.50
C ASN A 6 5.41 -2.74 13.18
N LYS A 7 4.12 -3.03 13.01
CA LYS A 7 3.38 -2.61 11.82
C LYS A 7 3.30 -1.08 11.68
N LEU A 8 3.00 -0.37 12.77
CA LEU A 8 3.00 1.10 12.78
C LEU A 8 4.38 1.66 12.43
N HIS A 9 5.44 1.05 12.97
CA HIS A 9 6.80 1.45 12.64
C HIS A 9 7.11 1.27 11.15
N LEU A 10 6.74 0.12 10.56
CA LEU A 10 6.90 -0.11 9.12
C LEU A 10 6.13 0.91 8.28
N TRP A 11 4.92 1.30 8.70
CA TRP A 11 4.18 2.39 8.05
C TRP A 11 4.92 3.73 8.10
N GLN A 12 5.53 4.07 9.24
CA GLN A 12 6.32 5.30 9.38
C GLN A 12 7.56 5.27 8.48
N VAL A 13 8.29 4.15 8.46
CA VAL A 13 9.47 3.97 7.60
C VAL A 13 9.09 4.04 6.12
N PHE A 14 8.01 3.36 5.73
CA PHE A 14 7.49 3.41 4.36
C PHE A 14 7.13 4.83 3.92
N LEU A 15 6.37 5.57 4.74
CA LEU A 15 5.95 6.93 4.38
C LEU A 15 7.09 7.94 4.37
N HIS A 16 8.16 7.69 5.12
CA HIS A 16 9.35 8.53 5.10
C HIS A 16 10.09 8.42 3.76
N ASN A 17 10.29 7.19 3.26
CA ASN A 17 11.00 6.91 2.01
C ASN A 17 10.25 5.89 1.14
N PRO A 18 9.12 6.26 0.51
CA PRO A 18 8.30 5.31 -0.26
C PRO A 18 9.01 4.77 -1.50
N SER A 19 10.04 5.45 -2.02
CA SER A 19 10.85 5.00 -3.15
C SER A 19 11.67 3.74 -2.85
N GLU A 20 11.99 3.48 -1.58
CA GLU A 20 12.78 2.31 -1.15
C GLU A 20 11.94 1.03 -1.07
N TRP A 21 10.65 1.14 -1.34
CA TRP A 21 9.69 0.05 -1.26
C TRP A 21 9.16 -0.31 -2.64
N TRP A 22 9.08 -1.61 -2.92
CA TRP A 22 8.31 -2.14 -4.04
C TRP A 22 6.83 -2.11 -3.68
N ASP A 23 6.04 -1.40 -4.48
CA ASP A 23 4.58 -1.46 -4.43
C ASP A 23 4.09 -2.65 -5.27
N ASN A 24 3.62 -3.69 -4.57
CA ASN A 24 3.13 -4.93 -5.16
C ASN A 24 1.60 -5.00 -5.20
N ARG A 25 0.88 -3.96 -4.76
CA ARG A 25 -0.59 -3.96 -4.64
C ARG A 25 -1.31 -4.35 -5.92
N LYS A 26 -0.77 -3.96 -7.09
CA LYS A 26 -1.35 -4.24 -8.42
C LYS A 26 -0.96 -5.60 -9.00
N ASN A 27 0.18 -6.16 -8.58
CA ASN A 27 0.76 -7.38 -9.18
C ASN A 27 0.57 -8.64 -8.31
N LYS A 28 -0.04 -8.48 -7.13
CA LYS A 28 -0.22 -9.53 -6.15
C LYS A 28 -1.21 -10.59 -6.63
N ARG A 29 -0.74 -11.85 -6.72
CA ARG A 29 -1.55 -13.01 -7.15
C ARG A 29 -2.21 -13.75 -6.00
N SER A 30 -1.78 -13.51 -4.76
CA SER A 30 -2.26 -14.18 -3.56
C SER A 30 -2.28 -13.22 -2.37
N PRO A 31 -3.30 -13.26 -1.50
CA PRO A 31 -3.38 -12.43 -0.29
C PRO A 31 -2.18 -12.62 0.66
N GLN A 32 -1.47 -13.74 0.54
CA GLN A 32 -0.30 -14.05 1.37
C GLN A 32 0.95 -13.24 0.99
N GLN A 33 1.04 -12.71 -0.23
CA GLN A 33 2.17 -11.87 -0.63
C GLN A 33 2.08 -10.49 0.04
N PRO A 34 3.21 -9.82 0.33
CA PRO A 34 3.17 -8.48 0.88
C PRO A 34 2.65 -7.46 -0.13
N ASP A 35 1.99 -6.43 0.37
CA ASP A 35 1.54 -5.30 -0.46
C ASP A 35 2.71 -4.35 -0.74
N PHE A 36 3.60 -4.17 0.23
CA PHE A 36 4.85 -3.46 0.08
C PHE A 36 6.03 -4.29 0.57
N LYS A 37 7.14 -4.23 -0.15
CA LYS A 37 8.38 -4.90 0.24
C LYS A 37 9.58 -3.96 0.14
N HIS A 38 10.34 -3.79 1.21
CA HIS A 38 11.57 -2.99 1.19
C HIS A 38 12.58 -3.64 0.25
N LYS A 39 13.26 -2.81 -0.55
CA LYS A 39 14.24 -3.24 -1.55
C LYS A 39 15.45 -3.95 -0.94
N ASP A 40 16.08 -3.35 0.07
CA ASP A 40 17.30 -3.89 0.70
C ASP A 40 17.03 -4.81 1.90
N THR A 41 16.21 -4.38 2.86
CA THR A 41 15.99 -5.14 4.11
C THR A 41 15.06 -6.34 3.91
N GLY A 42 14.26 -6.34 2.84
CA GLY A 42 13.24 -7.36 2.58
C GLY A 42 12.04 -7.29 3.52
N GLU A 43 11.93 -6.25 4.34
CA GLU A 43 10.79 -6.02 5.22
C GLU A 43 9.48 -5.99 4.44
N SER A 44 8.45 -6.58 5.02
CA SER A 44 7.20 -6.88 4.34
C SER A 44 6.04 -6.24 5.07
N LEU A 45 5.19 -5.54 4.33
CA LEU A 45 4.08 -4.78 4.86
C LEU A 45 2.79 -5.14 4.11
N TRP A 46 1.75 -5.47 4.88
CA TRP A 46 0.42 -5.82 4.37
C TRP A 46 -0.59 -4.77 4.77
N LEU A 47 -1.43 -4.37 3.83
CA LEU A 47 -2.63 -3.61 4.10
C LEU A 47 -3.64 -4.50 4.85
N SER A 48 -4.21 -3.95 5.91
CA SER A 48 -5.22 -4.61 6.74
C SER A 48 -6.38 -3.65 6.98
N PRO A 49 -7.61 -4.17 7.12
CA PRO A 49 -8.75 -3.35 7.53
C PRO A 49 -8.54 -2.65 8.87
N ASN A 50 -7.71 -3.23 9.77
CA ASN A 50 -7.41 -2.68 11.09
C ASN A 50 -6.30 -1.61 11.10
N ASP A 51 -5.78 -1.22 9.94
CA ASP A 51 -4.80 -0.14 9.88
C ASP A 51 -5.43 1.22 10.24
N PRO A 52 -4.68 2.12 10.90
CA PRO A 52 -5.18 3.43 11.25
C PRO A 52 -5.71 4.21 10.02
N PRO A 53 -6.80 4.98 10.15
CA PRO A 53 -7.37 5.73 9.03
C PRO A 53 -6.38 6.68 8.34
N TRP A 54 -5.41 7.22 9.08
CA TRP A 54 -4.38 8.11 8.52
C TRP A 54 -3.49 7.41 7.49
N VAL A 55 -3.25 6.09 7.63
CA VAL A 55 -2.43 5.32 6.68
C VAL A 55 -3.07 5.35 5.30
N LYS A 56 -4.38 5.08 5.22
CA LYS A 56 -5.14 5.07 3.96
C LYS A 56 -5.09 6.45 3.29
N ARG A 57 -5.32 7.51 4.06
CA ARG A 57 -5.25 8.89 3.55
C ARG A 57 -3.86 9.24 3.02
N GLN A 58 -2.79 8.84 3.72
CA GLN A 58 -1.42 9.09 3.25
C GLN A 58 -1.10 8.31 1.98
N LEU A 59 -1.56 7.07 1.86
CA LEU A 59 -1.42 6.28 0.63
C LEU A 59 -2.16 6.90 -0.55
N GLU A 60 -3.38 7.38 -0.37
CA GLU A 60 -4.13 8.08 -1.42
C GLU A 60 -3.41 9.34 -1.89
N LEU A 61 -2.81 10.10 -0.96
CA LEU A 61 -2.00 11.28 -1.30
C LEU A 61 -0.74 10.90 -2.07
N LEU A 62 -0.04 9.85 -1.63
CA LEU A 62 1.14 9.33 -2.32
C LEU A 62 0.81 8.82 -3.73
N ASP A 63 -0.27 8.07 -3.88
CA ASP A 63 -0.75 7.54 -5.16
C ASP A 63 -1.16 8.67 -6.10
N SER A 64 -1.79 9.72 -5.58
CA SER A 64 -2.13 10.91 -6.36
C SER A 64 -0.89 11.64 -6.85
N ARG A 65 0.12 11.80 -5.99
CA ARG A 65 1.41 12.43 -6.33
C ARG A 65 2.23 11.61 -7.33
N MET A 66 2.22 10.28 -7.22
CA MET A 66 2.95 9.39 -8.13
C MET A 66 2.20 9.14 -9.45
N GLY A 67 0.88 9.31 -9.45
CA GLY A 67 0.01 9.21 -10.63
C GLY A 67 0.28 10.27 -11.69
N GLU A 68 0.92 11.40 -11.33
CA GLU A 68 1.32 12.44 -12.27
C GLU A 68 2.64 12.12 -13.02
N GLY A 69 3.39 11.09 -12.61
CA GLY A 69 4.74 10.79 -13.16
C GLY A 69 4.90 9.45 -13.89
N LEU A 70 3.93 8.53 -13.85
CA LEU A 70 4.03 7.18 -14.46
C LEU A 70 2.89 6.90 -15.45
N GLY A 71 2.51 7.91 -16.23
CA GLY A 71 1.57 7.77 -17.34
C GLY A 71 2.21 7.12 -18.55
N LYS A 72 2.03 5.79 -18.71
CA LYS A 72 1.50 5.12 -19.92
C LYS A 72 1.76 3.60 -19.92
N GLN A 73 0.72 2.83 -19.60
CA GLN A 73 0.16 1.73 -20.40
C GLN A 73 -1.12 1.27 -19.66
N VAL A 74 -2.25 1.92 -19.88
CA VAL A 74 -3.29 1.50 -20.85
C VAL A 74 -3.57 0.00 -20.80
N ARG A 75 -4.66 -0.36 -20.15
CA ARG A 75 -5.83 -0.93 -20.84
C ARG A 75 -7.04 -0.81 -19.92
N SER A 76 -8.04 -0.09 -20.42
CA SER A 76 -9.39 -0.05 -19.87
C SER A 76 -9.85 -1.46 -19.51
N HIS A 77 -10.12 -1.70 -18.24
CA HIS A 77 -11.24 -2.55 -17.90
C HIS A 77 -11.94 -1.98 -16.68
N SER A 78 -13.16 -1.53 -16.95
CA SER A 78 -14.21 -1.29 -15.98
C SER A 78 -14.22 -2.37 -14.91
N ARG A 79 -14.16 -1.93 -13.64
CA ARG A 79 -14.88 -2.46 -12.45
C ARG A 79 -14.24 -1.87 -11.19
N VAL A 80 -14.59 -0.62 -10.90
CA VAL A 80 -14.52 -0.10 -9.52
C VAL A 80 -15.52 -0.92 -8.72
N SER A 81 -15.04 -1.89 -7.95
CA SER A 81 -15.85 -2.49 -6.89
C SER A 81 -15.96 -1.47 -5.77
N THR A 82 -17.14 -0.87 -5.65
CA THR A 82 -17.58 -0.11 -4.49
C THR A 82 -17.40 -0.98 -3.25
N TRP A 83 -16.41 -0.67 -2.41
CA TRP A 83 -16.29 -1.27 -1.09
C TRP A 83 -17.38 -0.67 -0.20
N VAL A 84 -18.45 -1.43 0.02
CA VAL A 84 -19.46 -1.13 1.04
C VAL A 84 -18.90 -1.66 2.36
N TYR A 85 -18.81 -0.80 3.39
CA TYR A 85 -18.51 -1.20 4.75
C TYR A 85 -19.85 -1.45 5.45
N ASP A 86 -20.07 -2.65 5.98
CA ASP A 86 -21.22 -2.95 6.85
C ASP A 86 -20.98 -2.31 8.23
N GLU A 87 -22.02 -1.65 8.76
CA GLU A 87 -22.06 -1.00 10.09
C GLU A 87 -22.29 -2.00 11.22
#